data_AF-A0A535AHJ3-F1
#
_entry.id   AF-A0A535AHJ3-F1
#
_cell.length_a   1.000
_cell.length_b   1.000
_cell.length_c   1.000
_cell.angle_alpha   90.00
_cell.angle_beta   90.00
_cell.angle_gamma   90.00
#
_symmetry.space_group_name_H-M   'P 1'
#
loop_
_entity.id
_entity.type
_entity.pdbx_description
1 polymer ?
#
loop_
_entity_poly.entity_id
_entity_poly.type
_entity_poly.pdbx_seq_one_letter_code
_entity_poly.pdbx_strand_id
1 'polypeptide(L)'
;MRTSIAVLVLVLAVARAAPAGDATGAFAPYEDLLEVLADLTWHLKDDAYRFPPPKDPTGHDLYQLALHRLENWEKRYPGRLRDVTGYARAEALEHLGEYKAAADLYRQVAALPSPLAARAREGGERAGAFADAAALPEDAPDVDGALAALRGKLEAWSKVVTRYGGTPWEPPALAEEERLEAMAARLVVAHRRAVEDGTTAAERALRFLIQKHAESKELPGHILHLADFYAELARDYVSEHERPLAFDEDEFVHRADRALDTYRKVATWDGAREKPEAQARFAALDAYKTAVLGRYR
;
A
#
# COMPACT_ATOMS: atom_id res chain seq x y z
N MET A 1 11.07 -57.92 81.68
CA MET A 1 12.32 -57.86 80.88
C MET A 1 11.95 -57.78 79.40
N ARG A 2 12.43 -56.74 78.69
CA ARG A 2 12.78 -56.67 77.25
C ARG A 2 11.64 -56.87 76.20
N THR A 3 11.12 -55.80 75.57
CA THR A 3 11.38 -55.30 74.18
C THR A 3 10.95 -56.27 73.07
N SER A 4 10.12 -55.95 72.06
CA SER A 4 10.29 -54.97 70.94
C SER A 4 8.98 -54.87 70.12
N ILE A 5 8.46 -53.68 69.76
CA ILE A 5 8.55 -52.94 68.46
C ILE A 5 8.00 -53.66 67.21
N ALA A 6 7.21 -52.90 66.44
CA ALA A 6 6.68 -53.10 65.07
C ALA A 6 5.23 -53.64 65.05
N VAL A 7 4.25 -53.07 64.33
CA VAL A 7 4.29 -52.34 63.07
C VAL A 7 3.17 -51.28 63.04
N LEU A 8 3.59 -50.08 62.67
CA LEU A 8 2.81 -48.92 62.25
C LEU A 8 2.14 -49.26 60.90
N VAL A 9 0.86 -49.64 60.88
CA VAL A 9 0.11 -49.82 59.62
C VAL A 9 -0.34 -48.45 59.12
N LEU A 10 0.58 -47.80 58.43
CA LEU A 10 0.45 -47.32 57.06
C LEU A 10 -0.99 -47.06 56.54
N VAL A 11 -1.67 -46.02 57.05
CA VAL A 11 -2.67 -45.30 56.26
C VAL A 11 -1.89 -44.31 55.39
N LEU A 12 -1.24 -44.86 54.34
CA LEU A 12 -0.74 -44.08 53.22
C LEU A 12 -1.99 -43.65 52.45
N ALA A 13 -2.55 -42.50 52.84
CA ALA A 13 -3.37 -41.70 51.96
C ALA A 13 -2.50 -41.41 50.73
N VAL A 14 -2.75 -42.16 49.67
CA VAL A 14 -2.30 -41.84 48.33
C VAL A 14 -3.05 -40.55 47.96
N ALA A 15 -2.52 -39.42 48.42
CA ALA A 15 -2.67 -38.16 47.74
C ALA A 15 -2.03 -38.41 46.37
N ARG A 16 -2.85 -38.87 45.43
CA ARG A 16 -2.52 -38.89 44.02
C ARG A 16 -2.26 -37.43 43.69
N ALA A 17 -0.99 -37.04 43.70
CA ALA A 17 -0.56 -35.78 43.12
C ALA A 17 -1.23 -35.75 41.76
N ALA A 18 -2.07 -34.74 41.52
CA ALA A 18 -2.55 -34.47 40.18
C ALA A 18 -1.30 -34.50 39.29
N PRO A 19 -1.27 -35.31 38.22
CA PRO A 19 -0.19 -35.19 37.28
C PRO A 19 -0.10 -33.71 36.93
N ALA A 20 1.12 -33.15 36.93
CA ALA A 20 1.37 -31.84 36.34
C ALA A 20 1.02 -31.98 34.84
N GLY A 21 -0.28 -31.99 34.56
CA GLY A 21 -0.85 -32.04 33.24
C GLY A 21 -0.58 -30.68 32.66
N ASP A 22 0.39 -30.65 31.75
CA ASP A 22 0.49 -29.68 30.67
C ASP A 22 0.09 -28.26 31.08
N ALA A 23 0.80 -27.70 32.07
CA ALA A 23 0.64 -26.29 32.43
C ALA A 23 0.92 -25.39 31.20
N THR A 24 1.69 -25.88 30.23
CA THR A 24 1.93 -25.33 28.90
C THR A 24 0.67 -25.22 28.03
N GLY A 25 -0.22 -26.22 28.04
CA GLY A 25 -1.49 -26.17 27.29
C GLY A 25 -2.46 -25.05 27.72
N ALA A 26 -2.37 -24.59 28.97
CA ALA A 26 -3.17 -23.46 29.46
C ALA A 26 -2.66 -22.11 28.91
N PHE A 27 -1.36 -22.01 28.58
CA PHE A 27 -0.73 -20.81 28.02
C PHE A 27 -0.69 -20.79 26.50
N ALA A 28 -0.85 -21.93 25.83
CA ALA A 28 -0.88 -22.02 24.36
C ALA A 28 -1.78 -20.98 23.66
N PRO A 29 -3.00 -20.62 24.16
CA PRO A 29 -3.79 -19.55 23.54
C PRO A 29 -3.11 -18.18 23.57
N TYR A 30 -2.28 -17.92 24.58
CA TYR A 30 -1.57 -16.64 24.74
C TYR A 30 -0.28 -16.62 23.91
N GLU A 31 0.44 -17.74 23.82
CA GLU A 31 1.64 -17.87 22.98
C GLU A 31 1.30 -17.68 21.50
N ASP A 32 0.26 -18.38 21.00
CA ASP A 32 -0.24 -18.23 19.63
C ASP A 32 -0.61 -16.77 19.31
N LEU A 33 -1.25 -16.07 20.25
CA LEU A 33 -1.66 -14.68 20.07
C LEU A 33 -0.46 -13.73 20.12
N LEU A 34 0.49 -13.95 21.04
CA LEU A 34 1.68 -13.12 21.18
C LEU A 34 2.55 -13.15 19.92
N GLU A 35 2.66 -14.30 19.25
CA GLU A 35 3.38 -14.40 17.98
C GLU A 35 2.75 -13.50 16.91
N VAL A 36 1.42 -13.57 16.75
CA VAL A 36 0.69 -12.76 15.78
C VAL A 36 0.81 -11.27 16.08
N LEU A 37 0.70 -10.89 17.37
CA LEU A 37 0.80 -9.50 17.79
C LEU A 37 2.22 -8.96 17.66
N ALA A 38 3.25 -9.77 17.91
CA ALA A 38 4.64 -9.38 17.77
C ALA A 38 4.98 -9.03 16.32
N ASP A 39 4.59 -9.90 15.38
CA ASP A 39 4.77 -9.66 13.94
C ASP A 39 4.06 -8.36 13.51
N LEU A 40 2.80 -8.19 13.89
CA LEU A 40 2.03 -6.98 13.57
C LEU A 40 2.72 -5.73 14.13
N THR A 41 3.01 -5.71 15.42
CA THR A 41 3.53 -4.54 16.14
C THR A 41 4.88 -4.07 15.59
N TRP A 42 5.72 -5.02 15.14
CA TRP A 42 7.01 -4.70 14.54
C TRP A 42 6.86 -3.83 13.29
N HIS A 43 5.81 -4.08 12.51
CA HIS A 43 5.60 -3.48 11.19
C HIS A 43 4.64 -2.29 11.18
N LEU A 44 3.86 -2.04 12.25
CA LEU A 44 2.91 -0.92 12.32
C LEU A 44 3.52 0.47 12.06
N LYS A 45 4.83 0.61 12.20
CA LYS A 45 5.56 1.88 12.01
C LYS A 45 6.36 1.93 10.72
N ASP A 46 6.23 0.91 9.88
CA ASP A 46 6.93 0.88 8.60
C ASP A 46 6.43 2.03 7.72
N ASP A 47 7.38 2.69 7.07
CA ASP A 47 7.09 3.72 6.09
C ASP A 47 6.62 3.06 4.79
N ALA A 48 5.33 2.74 4.74
CA ALA A 48 4.68 2.11 3.60
C ALA A 48 4.59 3.02 2.37
N TYR A 49 5.00 4.29 2.45
CA TYR A 49 5.08 5.19 1.31
C TYR A 49 6.41 5.05 0.58
N ARG A 50 7.51 4.95 1.33
CA ARG A 50 8.87 4.79 0.79
C ARG A 50 9.26 3.34 0.53
N PHE A 51 8.63 2.39 1.24
CA PHE A 51 8.95 0.97 1.14
C PHE A 51 7.73 0.10 0.81
N PRO A 52 7.93 -1.04 0.12
CA PRO A 52 6.88 -2.02 -0.09
C PRO A 52 6.31 -2.52 1.24
N PRO A 53 5.00 -2.88 1.29
CA PRO A 53 4.43 -3.51 2.48
C PRO A 53 5.22 -4.78 2.86
N PRO A 54 5.33 -5.06 4.17
CA PRO A 54 6.04 -6.24 4.66
C PRO A 54 5.36 -7.51 4.17
N LYS A 55 6.20 -8.47 3.76
CA LYS A 55 5.76 -9.77 3.30
C LYS A 55 6.39 -10.87 4.13
N ASP A 56 5.64 -11.96 4.29
CA ASP A 56 6.18 -13.16 4.90
C ASP A 56 7.19 -13.86 3.95
N PRO A 57 7.94 -14.88 4.41
CA PRO A 57 8.87 -15.63 3.56
C PRO A 57 8.22 -16.30 2.33
N THR A 58 6.90 -16.45 2.31
CA THR A 58 6.14 -17.03 1.19
C THR A 58 5.56 -15.97 0.24
N GLY A 59 5.77 -14.68 0.54
CA GLY A 59 5.36 -13.55 -0.29
C GLY A 59 3.96 -13.00 0.00
N HIS A 60 3.26 -13.49 1.02
CA HIS A 60 1.96 -12.99 1.45
C HIS A 60 2.08 -11.68 2.23
N ASP A 61 1.06 -10.83 2.11
CA ASP A 61 0.95 -9.60 2.89
C ASP A 61 0.81 -9.92 4.39
N LEU A 62 1.67 -9.31 5.20
CA LEU A 62 1.73 -9.59 6.63
C LEU A 62 0.47 -9.14 7.38
N TYR A 63 -0.12 -8.00 7.01
CA TYR A 63 -1.33 -7.49 7.65
C TYR A 63 -2.54 -8.37 7.36
N GLN A 64 -2.67 -8.83 6.11
CA GLN A 64 -3.70 -9.79 5.73
C GLN A 64 -3.55 -11.13 6.46
N LEU A 65 -2.32 -11.62 6.58
CA LEU A 65 -2.01 -12.84 7.31
C LEU A 65 -2.32 -12.69 8.81
N ALA A 66 -1.94 -11.57 9.43
CA ALA A 66 -2.23 -11.26 10.82
C ALA A 66 -3.75 -11.22 11.07
N LEU A 67 -4.51 -10.55 10.20
CA LEU A 67 -5.98 -10.51 10.28
C LEU A 67 -6.58 -11.92 10.22
N HIS A 68 -6.13 -12.76 9.29
CA HIS A 68 -6.62 -14.13 9.17
C HIS A 68 -6.28 -14.99 10.41
N ARG A 69 -5.06 -14.83 10.94
CA ARG A 69 -4.63 -15.53 12.16
C ARG A 69 -5.45 -15.09 13.38
N LEU A 70 -5.72 -13.79 13.54
CA LEU A 70 -6.58 -13.25 14.60
C LEU A 70 -8.01 -13.77 14.51
N GLU A 71 -8.59 -13.83 13.31
CA GLU A 71 -9.93 -14.37 13.09
C GLU A 71 -10.02 -15.87 13.41
N ASN A 72 -9.00 -16.65 13.02
CA ASN A 72 -8.94 -18.07 13.35
C ASN A 72 -8.74 -18.29 14.86
N TRP A 73 -7.96 -17.42 15.51
CA TRP A 73 -7.78 -17.44 16.94
C TRP A 73 -9.09 -17.14 17.68
N GLU A 74 -9.85 -16.12 17.27
CA GLU A 74 -11.17 -15.78 17.85
C GLU A 74 -12.17 -16.94 17.69
N LYS A 75 -12.17 -17.62 16.54
CA LYS A 75 -13.01 -18.83 16.31
C LYS A 75 -12.65 -19.95 17.28
N ARG A 76 -11.36 -20.15 17.54
CA ARG A 76 -10.87 -21.19 18.46
C ARG A 76 -11.10 -20.83 19.93
N TYR A 77 -11.06 -19.55 20.28
CA TYR A 77 -11.20 -19.04 21.64
C TYR A 77 -12.24 -17.91 21.74
N PRO A 78 -13.54 -18.22 21.57
CA PRO A 78 -14.57 -17.20 21.47
C PRO A 78 -14.65 -16.31 22.73
N GLY A 79 -14.67 -14.99 22.51
CA GLY A 79 -14.89 -14.01 23.57
C GLY A 79 -13.70 -13.79 24.52
N ARG A 80 -12.56 -14.47 24.32
CA ARG A 80 -11.33 -14.19 25.06
C ARG A 80 -10.62 -12.97 24.47
N LEU A 81 -10.08 -12.10 25.33
CA LEU A 81 -9.24 -10.95 24.95
C LEU A 81 -9.83 -10.13 23.78
N ARG A 82 -11.14 -9.87 23.81
CA ARG A 82 -11.86 -9.18 22.71
C ARG A 82 -11.35 -7.77 22.48
N ASP A 83 -10.85 -7.15 23.54
CA ASP A 83 -10.21 -5.84 23.46
C ASP A 83 -8.89 -5.92 22.69
N VAL A 84 -8.01 -6.88 23.00
CA VAL A 84 -6.71 -7.04 22.33
C VAL A 84 -6.89 -7.47 20.88
N THR A 85 -7.70 -8.51 20.64
CA THR A 85 -7.96 -9.04 19.29
C THR A 85 -8.68 -8.02 18.42
N GLY A 86 -9.71 -7.35 18.95
CA GLY A 86 -10.41 -6.28 18.24
C GLY A 86 -9.50 -5.10 17.90
N TYR A 87 -8.61 -4.72 18.81
CA TYR A 87 -7.67 -3.61 18.58
C TYR A 87 -6.63 -3.96 17.52
N ALA A 88 -6.03 -5.14 17.60
CA ALA A 88 -5.04 -5.60 16.63
C ALA A 88 -5.64 -5.79 15.22
N ARG A 89 -6.89 -6.26 15.13
CA ARG A 89 -7.62 -6.34 13.86
C ARG A 89 -7.87 -4.95 13.28
N ALA A 90 -8.23 -3.97 14.13
CA ALA A 90 -8.40 -2.60 13.69
C ALA A 90 -7.09 -2.02 13.12
N GLU A 91 -5.96 -2.24 13.79
CA GLU A 91 -4.64 -1.84 13.29
C GLU A 91 -4.31 -2.49 11.94
N ALA A 92 -4.48 -3.81 11.82
CA ALA A 92 -4.26 -4.50 10.54
C ALA A 92 -5.16 -3.95 9.41
N LEU A 93 -6.42 -3.66 9.70
CA LEU A 93 -7.36 -3.11 8.72
C LEU A 93 -7.00 -1.68 8.29
N GLU A 94 -6.49 -0.83 9.19
CA GLU A 94 -5.98 0.50 8.79
C GLU A 94 -4.85 0.39 7.77
N HIS A 95 -3.90 -0.51 7.99
CA HIS A 95 -2.77 -0.72 7.07
C HIS A 95 -3.18 -1.35 5.73
N LEU A 96 -4.33 -2.04 5.70
CA LEU A 96 -4.94 -2.57 4.47
C LEU A 96 -5.83 -1.54 3.74
N GLY A 97 -6.00 -0.34 4.28
CA GLY A 97 -6.86 0.70 3.69
C GLY A 97 -8.35 0.55 4.02
N GLU A 98 -8.73 -0.41 4.87
CA GLU A 98 -10.11 -0.69 5.28
C GLU A 98 -10.54 0.22 6.44
N TYR A 99 -10.38 1.53 6.25
CA TYR A 99 -10.50 2.55 7.30
C TYR A 99 -11.84 2.56 8.02
N LYS A 100 -12.94 2.32 7.29
CA LYS A 100 -14.28 2.27 7.88
C LYS A 100 -14.42 1.11 8.86
N ALA A 101 -13.99 -0.09 8.45
CA ALA A 101 -14.04 -1.28 9.29
C ALA A 101 -13.10 -1.14 10.50
N ALA A 102 -11.92 -0.55 10.30
CA ALA A 102 -11.02 -0.22 11.39
C ALA A 102 -11.66 0.75 12.40
N ALA A 103 -12.27 1.85 11.93
CA ALA A 103 -12.95 2.83 12.78
C ALA A 103 -14.09 2.21 13.59
N ASP A 104 -14.87 1.29 12.99
CA ASP A 104 -15.92 0.55 13.67
C ASP A 104 -15.36 -0.34 14.78
N LEU A 105 -14.28 -1.07 14.52
CA LEU A 105 -13.63 -1.93 15.52
C LEU A 105 -12.99 -1.13 16.65
N TYR A 106 -12.30 -0.04 16.34
CA TYR A 106 -11.75 0.85 17.36
C TYR A 106 -12.84 1.41 18.28
N ARG A 107 -13.98 1.82 17.74
CA ARG A 107 -15.12 2.28 18.55
C ARG A 107 -15.68 1.16 19.43
N GLN A 108 -15.73 -0.07 18.94
CA GLN A 108 -16.13 -1.22 19.76
C GLN A 108 -15.16 -1.45 20.92
N VAL A 109 -13.84 -1.44 20.66
CA VAL A 109 -12.81 -1.62 21.70
C VAL A 109 -12.83 -0.47 22.70
N ALA A 110 -13.02 0.76 22.24
CA ALA A 110 -13.14 1.95 23.08
C ALA A 110 -14.30 1.88 24.09
N ALA A 111 -15.36 1.13 23.77
CA ALA A 111 -16.49 0.92 24.66
C ALA A 111 -16.28 -0.19 25.69
N LEU A 112 -15.23 -1.00 25.56
CA LEU A 112 -14.89 -2.05 26.51
C LEU A 112 -14.18 -1.48 27.74
N PRO A 113 -14.35 -2.08 28.93
CA PRO A 113 -13.57 -1.74 30.12
C PRO A 113 -12.14 -2.29 29.98
N SER A 114 -11.36 -1.72 29.07
CA SER A 114 -10.01 -2.17 28.69
C SER A 114 -8.97 -1.05 28.88
N PRO A 115 -7.73 -1.39 29.26
CA PRO A 115 -6.59 -0.47 29.18
C PRO A 115 -6.36 0.12 27.78
N LEU A 116 -6.83 -0.56 26.72
CA LEU A 116 -6.71 -0.10 25.34
C LEU A 116 -7.75 0.95 24.95
N ALA A 117 -8.78 1.19 25.78
CA ALA A 117 -9.91 2.03 25.41
C ALA A 117 -9.53 3.48 25.05
N ALA A 118 -8.49 4.04 25.67
CA ALA A 118 -8.00 5.39 25.32
C ALA A 118 -7.34 5.40 23.93
N ARG A 119 -6.42 4.47 23.66
CA ARG A 119 -5.77 4.32 22.36
C ARG A 119 -6.77 3.99 21.26
N ALA A 120 -7.77 3.17 21.57
CA ALA A 120 -8.83 2.82 20.64
C ALA A 120 -9.69 4.04 20.28
N ARG A 121 -9.91 4.99 21.19
CA ARG A 121 -10.59 6.25 20.84
C ARG A 121 -9.78 7.07 19.85
N GLU A 122 -8.49 7.24 20.10
CA GLU A 122 -7.58 7.95 19.20
C GLU A 122 -7.49 7.27 17.82
N GLY A 123 -7.39 5.94 17.81
CA GLY A 123 -7.44 5.13 16.58
C GLY A 123 -8.76 5.30 15.83
N GLY A 124 -9.90 5.25 16.53
CA GLY A 124 -11.22 5.43 15.92
C GLY A 124 -11.42 6.82 15.32
N GLU A 125 -10.91 7.87 15.96
CA GLU A 125 -10.94 9.23 15.40
C GLU A 125 -10.08 9.36 14.13
N ARG A 126 -8.89 8.75 14.13
CA ARG A 126 -8.00 8.71 12.97
C ARG A 126 -8.60 7.91 11.82
N ALA A 127 -8.94 6.65 12.05
CA ALA A 127 -9.58 5.78 11.06
C ALA A 127 -10.85 6.41 10.50
N GLY A 128 -11.63 7.10 11.34
CA GLY A 128 -12.81 7.85 10.92
C GLY A 128 -12.49 8.96 9.94
N ALA A 129 -11.48 9.78 10.22
CA ALA A 129 -11.06 10.85 9.30
C ALA A 129 -10.58 10.29 7.95
N PHE A 130 -9.85 9.17 7.95
CA PHE A 130 -9.43 8.48 6.73
C PHE A 130 -10.63 7.90 5.98
N ALA A 131 -11.57 7.27 6.69
CA ALA A 131 -12.79 6.70 6.11
C ALA A 131 -13.67 7.77 5.46
N ASP A 132 -13.80 8.94 6.09
CA ASP A 132 -14.58 10.07 5.56
C ASP A 132 -13.97 10.60 4.25
N ALA A 133 -12.64 10.76 4.20
CA ALA A 133 -11.94 11.13 2.97
C ALA A 133 -12.05 10.03 1.89
N ALA A 134 -11.88 8.76 2.27
CA ALA A 134 -11.97 7.62 1.38
C ALA A 134 -13.38 7.40 0.81
N ALA A 135 -14.43 7.80 1.51
CA ALA A 135 -15.82 7.63 1.07
C ALA A 135 -16.25 8.62 -0.03
N LEU A 136 -15.47 9.68 -0.28
CA LEU A 136 -15.77 10.64 -1.35
C LEU A 136 -15.67 9.98 -2.74
N PRO A 137 -16.49 10.42 -3.72
CA PRO A 137 -16.48 9.86 -5.06
C PRO A 137 -15.15 10.09 -5.78
N GLU A 138 -14.77 9.14 -6.64
CA GLU A 138 -13.57 9.20 -7.49
C GLU A 138 -13.92 9.34 -8.98
N ASP A 139 -15.16 9.08 -9.33
CA ASP A 139 -15.64 8.98 -10.69
C ASP A 139 -16.90 9.83 -10.92
N ALA A 140 -17.15 10.09 -12.20
CA ALA A 140 -18.39 10.67 -12.69
C ALA A 140 -18.63 10.19 -14.14
N PRO A 141 -19.85 10.38 -14.70
CA PRO A 141 -20.16 9.95 -16.07
C PRO A 141 -19.31 10.62 -17.15
N ASP A 142 -18.83 11.83 -16.88
CA ASP A 142 -17.98 12.61 -17.79
C ASP A 142 -16.64 12.98 -17.15
N VAL A 143 -15.69 13.35 -18.01
CA VAL A 143 -14.29 13.59 -17.64
C VAL A 143 -14.15 14.79 -16.71
N ASP A 144 -14.90 15.86 -16.96
CA ASP A 144 -14.84 17.08 -16.15
C ASP A 144 -15.39 16.82 -14.74
N GLY A 145 -16.49 16.09 -14.66
CA GLY A 145 -17.07 15.58 -13.42
C GLY A 145 -16.10 14.68 -12.66
N ALA A 146 -15.42 13.75 -13.36
CA ALA A 146 -14.45 12.85 -12.74
C ALA A 146 -13.24 13.63 -12.19
N LEU A 147 -12.71 14.59 -12.95
CA LEU A 147 -11.64 15.49 -12.47
C LEU A 147 -12.11 16.35 -11.30
N ALA A 148 -13.35 16.83 -11.29
CA ALA A 148 -13.91 17.58 -10.17
C ALA A 148 -14.08 16.71 -8.91
N ALA A 149 -14.56 15.47 -9.05
CA ALA A 149 -14.67 14.51 -7.97
C ALA A 149 -13.29 14.22 -7.36
N LEU A 150 -12.29 13.96 -8.20
CA LEU A 150 -10.91 13.74 -7.76
C LEU A 150 -10.32 14.95 -7.05
N ARG A 151 -10.55 16.18 -7.53
CA ARG A 151 -10.11 17.39 -6.84
C ARG A 151 -10.73 17.52 -5.46
N GLY A 152 -12.03 17.27 -5.33
CA GLY A 152 -12.72 17.31 -4.04
C GLY A 152 -12.16 16.27 -3.06
N LYS A 153 -11.90 15.06 -3.55
CA LYS A 153 -11.29 13.98 -2.75
C LYS A 153 -9.83 14.28 -2.38
N LEU A 154 -9.04 14.82 -3.30
CA LEU A 154 -7.67 15.28 -3.04
C LEU A 154 -7.62 16.39 -1.99
N GLU A 155 -8.56 17.33 -2.00
CA GLU A 155 -8.65 18.36 -0.97
C GLU A 155 -8.91 17.75 0.42
N ALA A 156 -9.76 16.73 0.50
CA ALA A 156 -10.01 16.02 1.75
C ALA A 156 -8.76 15.27 2.23
N TRP A 157 -8.06 14.55 1.34
CA TRP A 157 -6.82 13.87 1.68
C TRP A 157 -5.68 14.82 2.04
N SER A 158 -5.56 15.98 1.39
CA SER A 158 -4.58 17.01 1.75
C SER A 158 -4.76 17.51 3.19
N LYS A 159 -6.01 17.62 3.66
CA LYS A 159 -6.32 17.93 5.07
C LYS A 159 -5.89 16.81 6.00
N VAL A 160 -6.07 15.55 5.60
CA VAL A 160 -5.60 14.37 6.36
C VAL A 160 -4.08 14.36 6.45
N VAL A 161 -3.37 14.52 5.32
CA VAL A 161 -1.91 14.61 5.25
C VAL A 161 -1.41 15.73 6.17
N THR A 162 -1.99 16.93 6.07
CA THR A 162 -1.62 18.07 6.93
C THR A 162 -1.83 17.76 8.41
N ARG A 163 -2.94 17.11 8.76
CA ARG A 163 -3.27 16.76 10.15
C ARG A 163 -2.30 15.75 10.75
N TYR A 164 -1.84 14.79 9.96
CA TYR A 164 -1.02 13.67 10.43
C TYR A 164 0.47 13.77 10.01
N GLY A 165 0.89 14.90 9.42
CA GLY A 165 2.28 15.13 9.01
C GLY A 165 3.29 14.91 10.14
N GLY A 166 4.38 14.22 9.83
CA GLY A 166 5.42 13.84 10.79
C GLY A 166 5.02 12.73 11.77
N THR A 167 3.84 12.13 11.62
CA THR A 167 3.40 10.98 12.43
C THR A 167 3.51 9.68 11.62
N PRO A 168 3.48 8.49 12.26
CA PRO A 168 3.44 7.22 11.54
C PRO A 168 2.25 7.05 10.57
N TRP A 169 1.28 7.94 10.62
CA TRP A 169 0.07 7.91 9.79
C TRP A 169 0.14 8.81 8.55
N GLU A 170 1.22 9.59 8.41
CA GLU A 170 1.47 10.36 7.19
C GLU A 170 1.72 9.47 5.96
N PRO A 171 2.57 8.41 6.01
CA PRO A 171 2.82 7.55 4.86
C PRO A 171 1.56 6.97 4.18
N PRO A 172 0.60 6.36 4.90
CA PRO A 172 -0.63 5.86 4.24
C PRO A 172 -1.48 6.99 3.65
N ALA A 173 -1.51 8.18 4.27
CA ALA A 173 -2.22 9.33 3.72
C ALA A 173 -1.58 9.87 2.43
N LEU A 174 -0.24 9.93 2.39
CA LEU A 174 0.51 10.31 1.20
C LEU A 174 0.33 9.30 0.05
N ALA A 175 0.27 8.01 0.38
CA ALA A 175 0.03 6.96 -0.62
C ALA A 175 -1.36 7.09 -1.27
N GLU A 176 -2.41 7.41 -0.49
CA GLU A 176 -3.74 7.67 -1.03
C GLU A 176 -3.81 8.96 -1.86
N GLU A 177 -3.14 10.03 -1.39
CA GLU A 177 -3.03 11.28 -2.15
C GLU A 177 -2.34 11.02 -3.51
N GLU A 178 -1.19 10.34 -3.50
CA GLU A 178 -0.43 9.98 -4.70
C GLU A 178 -1.27 9.13 -5.67
N ARG A 179 -2.01 8.13 -5.16
CA ARG A 179 -2.89 7.28 -5.99
C ARG A 179 -3.92 8.12 -6.75
N LEU A 180 -4.53 9.08 -6.07
CA LEU A 180 -5.55 9.96 -6.63
C LEU A 180 -4.97 10.95 -7.63
N GLU A 181 -3.80 11.54 -7.34
CA GLU A 181 -3.11 12.42 -8.29
C GLU A 181 -2.66 11.65 -9.54
N ALA A 182 -2.16 10.43 -9.37
CA ALA A 182 -1.80 9.55 -10.48
C ALA A 182 -3.02 9.21 -11.34
N MET A 183 -4.19 9.02 -10.73
CA MET A 183 -5.44 8.81 -11.45
C MET A 183 -5.88 10.05 -12.23
N ALA A 184 -5.80 11.24 -11.62
CA ALA A 184 -6.10 12.49 -12.29
C ALA A 184 -5.16 12.72 -13.49
N ALA A 185 -3.86 12.46 -13.33
CA ALA A 185 -2.90 12.58 -14.43
C ALA A 185 -3.20 11.60 -15.57
N ARG A 186 -3.57 10.35 -15.26
CA ARG A 186 -3.99 9.36 -16.28
C ARG A 186 -5.20 9.82 -17.07
N LEU A 187 -6.21 10.42 -16.41
CA LEU A 187 -7.37 10.99 -17.10
C LEU A 187 -6.96 12.14 -18.03
N VAL A 188 -6.11 13.06 -17.57
CA VAL A 188 -5.61 14.16 -18.42
C VAL A 188 -4.85 13.62 -19.64
N VAL A 189 -4.00 12.61 -19.46
CA VAL A 189 -3.29 11.95 -20.57
C VAL A 189 -4.27 11.31 -21.55
N ALA A 190 -5.25 10.54 -21.06
CA ALA A 190 -6.22 9.85 -21.90
C ALA A 190 -7.07 10.81 -22.74
N HIS A 191 -7.41 11.98 -22.21
CA HIS A 191 -8.26 12.96 -22.86
C HIS A 191 -7.50 14.13 -23.51
N ARG A 192 -6.16 14.08 -23.56
CA ARG A 192 -5.30 15.16 -24.05
C ARG A 192 -5.60 15.66 -25.47
N ARG A 193 -6.15 14.80 -26.33
CA ARG A 193 -6.47 15.14 -27.74
C ARG A 193 -7.78 15.91 -27.88
N ALA A 194 -8.64 15.88 -26.86
CA ALA A 194 -9.95 16.53 -26.87
C ALA A 194 -9.90 17.96 -26.29
N VAL A 195 -8.75 18.39 -25.75
CA VAL A 195 -8.60 19.65 -25.02
C VAL A 195 -7.48 20.48 -25.66
N GLU A 196 -7.71 21.79 -25.79
CA GLU A 196 -6.67 22.73 -26.19
C GLU A 196 -5.50 22.70 -25.19
N ASP A 197 -4.27 22.70 -25.68
CA ASP A 197 -3.06 22.50 -24.87
C ASP A 197 -3.03 21.20 -24.03
N GLY A 198 -3.87 20.22 -24.34
CA GLY A 198 -4.01 18.99 -23.56
C GLY A 198 -2.71 18.18 -23.48
N THR A 199 -1.88 18.18 -24.53
CA THR A 199 -0.54 17.56 -24.49
C THR A 199 0.37 18.21 -23.45
N THR A 200 0.40 19.54 -23.40
CA THR A 200 1.20 20.29 -22.42
C THR A 200 0.68 20.10 -21.01
N ALA A 201 -0.65 20.07 -20.84
CA ALA A 201 -1.29 19.79 -19.55
C ALA A 201 -0.96 18.37 -19.05
N ALA A 202 -1.04 17.36 -19.93
CA ALA A 202 -0.68 15.98 -19.62
C ALA A 202 0.78 15.84 -19.20
N GLU A 203 1.71 16.45 -19.96
CA GLU A 203 3.12 16.44 -19.60
C GLU A 203 3.38 17.09 -18.24
N ARG A 204 2.75 18.24 -17.98
CA ARG A 204 2.88 18.96 -16.71
C ARG A 204 2.35 18.10 -15.55
N ALA A 205 1.22 17.44 -15.71
CA ALA A 205 0.64 16.57 -14.70
C ALA A 205 1.58 15.39 -14.35
N LEU A 206 2.14 14.71 -15.36
CA LEU A 206 3.07 13.60 -15.14
C LEU A 206 4.38 14.06 -14.49
N ARG A 207 4.93 15.22 -14.90
CA ARG A 207 6.12 15.80 -14.25
C ARG A 207 5.86 16.23 -12.81
N PHE A 208 4.67 16.75 -12.53
CA PHE A 208 4.28 17.14 -11.19
C PHE A 208 4.30 15.95 -10.23
N LEU A 209 3.77 14.79 -10.64
CA LEU A 209 3.83 13.56 -9.83
C LEU A 209 5.27 13.19 -9.45
N ILE A 210 6.17 13.19 -10.43
CA ILE A 210 7.59 12.86 -10.24
C ILE A 210 8.26 13.84 -9.26
N GLN A 211 7.90 15.12 -9.32
CA GLN A 211 8.47 16.15 -8.45
C GLN A 211 7.91 16.08 -7.04
N LYS A 212 6.60 15.94 -6.89
CA LYS A 212 5.92 15.92 -5.60
C LYS A 212 6.21 14.62 -4.83
N HIS A 213 6.18 13.49 -5.52
CA HIS A 213 6.33 12.15 -4.93
C HIS A 213 7.73 11.58 -5.14
N ALA A 214 8.76 12.42 -5.05
CA ALA A 214 10.16 12.03 -5.28
C ALA A 214 10.70 10.99 -4.28
N GLU A 215 10.04 10.82 -3.14
CA GLU A 215 10.39 9.84 -2.12
C GLU A 215 9.53 8.58 -2.17
N SER A 216 8.49 8.55 -3.02
CA SER A 216 7.59 7.40 -3.12
C SER A 216 8.31 6.19 -3.72
N LYS A 217 7.97 5.01 -3.21
CA LYS A 217 8.35 3.74 -3.84
C LYS A 217 7.81 3.59 -5.27
N GLU A 218 6.74 4.31 -5.63
CA GLU A 218 6.11 4.26 -6.95
C GLU A 218 6.77 5.23 -7.96
N LEU A 219 7.77 6.00 -7.54
CA LEU A 219 8.49 6.94 -8.40
C LEU A 219 9.01 6.33 -9.72
N PRO A 220 9.62 5.11 -9.73
CA PRO A 220 10.00 4.47 -10.99
C PRO A 220 8.82 4.27 -11.95
N GLY A 221 7.64 3.93 -11.43
CA GLY A 221 6.40 3.80 -12.20
C GLY A 221 5.94 5.12 -12.81
N HIS A 222 6.02 6.23 -12.06
CA HIS A 222 5.68 7.56 -12.59
C HIS A 222 6.63 8.01 -13.71
N ILE A 223 7.92 7.73 -13.56
CA ILE A 223 8.91 8.02 -14.61
C ILE A 223 8.63 7.17 -15.86
N LEU A 224 8.23 5.89 -15.69
CA LEU A 224 7.81 5.05 -16.80
C LEU A 224 6.58 5.60 -17.52
N HIS A 225 5.54 6.04 -16.81
CA HIS A 225 4.38 6.66 -17.44
C HIS A 225 4.74 7.92 -18.24
N LEU A 226 5.69 8.73 -17.76
CA LEU A 226 6.21 9.86 -18.52
C LEU A 226 6.98 9.41 -19.78
N ALA A 227 7.75 8.34 -19.69
CA ALA A 227 8.45 7.77 -20.84
C ALA A 227 7.48 7.22 -21.90
N ASP A 228 6.43 6.52 -21.46
CA ASP A 228 5.34 6.03 -22.34
C ASP A 228 4.68 7.19 -23.08
N PHE A 229 4.35 8.26 -22.35
CA PHE A 229 3.75 9.46 -22.92
C PHE A 229 4.65 10.10 -23.99
N TYR A 230 5.96 10.21 -23.75
CA TYR A 230 6.88 10.69 -24.78
C TYR A 230 7.01 9.74 -25.97
N ALA A 231 6.97 8.43 -25.73
CA ALA A 231 6.99 7.44 -26.80
C ALA A 231 5.72 7.52 -27.66
N GLU A 232 4.55 7.76 -27.07
CA GLU A 232 3.32 8.07 -27.80
C GLU A 232 3.45 9.34 -28.63
N LEU A 233 4.01 10.42 -28.10
CA LEU A 233 4.23 11.65 -28.87
C LEU A 233 5.14 11.47 -30.10
N ALA A 234 6.13 10.59 -30.00
CA ALA A 234 6.96 10.21 -31.14
C ALA A 234 6.18 9.38 -32.18
N ARG A 235 5.28 8.50 -31.74
CA ARG A 235 4.42 7.71 -32.64
C ARG A 235 3.33 8.56 -33.30
N ASP A 236 2.74 9.49 -32.56
CA ASP A 236 1.76 10.46 -33.05
C ASP A 236 2.38 11.30 -34.18
N TYR A 237 3.61 11.79 -33.97
CA TYR A 237 4.36 12.51 -35.00
C TYR A 237 4.49 11.72 -36.31
N VAL A 238 4.90 10.45 -36.24
CA VAL A 238 5.04 9.58 -37.42
C VAL A 238 3.70 9.37 -38.12
N SER A 239 2.62 9.22 -37.34
CA SER A 239 1.26 9.02 -37.86
C SER A 239 0.70 10.27 -38.54
N GLU A 240 1.06 11.46 -38.06
CA GLU A 240 0.69 12.74 -38.66
C GLU A 240 1.52 13.05 -39.92
N HIS A 241 2.74 12.50 -40.01
CA HIS A 241 3.71 12.76 -41.08
C HIS A 241 4.02 11.50 -41.90
N GLU A 242 2.99 10.73 -42.30
CA GLU A 242 3.17 9.49 -43.08
C GLU A 242 3.83 9.68 -44.46
N ARG A 243 3.83 10.90 -45.00
CA ARG A 243 4.37 11.22 -46.33
C ARG A 243 5.81 11.73 -46.23
N PRO A 244 6.77 11.16 -46.97
CA PRO A 244 8.20 11.45 -46.79
C PRO A 244 8.61 12.92 -46.92
N LEU A 245 7.95 13.68 -47.80
CA LEU A 245 8.32 15.08 -48.06
C LEU A 245 7.97 16.04 -46.92
N ALA A 246 7.12 15.63 -45.96
CA ALA A 246 6.74 16.43 -44.80
C ALA A 246 7.39 15.94 -43.50
N PHE A 247 8.20 14.87 -43.57
CA PHE A 247 8.81 14.27 -42.40
C PHE A 247 10.13 14.98 -42.05
N ASP A 248 10.16 15.68 -40.92
CA ASP A 248 11.40 16.17 -40.33
C ASP A 248 12.03 15.06 -39.47
N GLU A 249 13.17 14.53 -39.92
CA GLU A 249 13.91 13.47 -39.21
C GLU A 249 14.44 13.94 -37.86
N ASP A 250 14.92 15.18 -37.76
CA ASP A 250 15.56 15.71 -36.56
C ASP A 250 14.52 15.89 -35.44
N GLU A 251 13.32 16.38 -35.78
CA GLU A 251 12.20 16.48 -34.84
C GLU A 251 11.74 15.11 -34.33
N PHE A 252 11.65 14.11 -35.22
CA PHE A 252 11.32 12.73 -34.79
C PHE A 252 12.38 12.17 -33.84
N VAL A 253 13.66 12.31 -34.20
CA VAL A 253 14.78 11.84 -33.39
C VAL A 253 14.76 12.50 -32.02
N HIS A 254 14.54 13.82 -31.96
CA HIS A 254 14.42 14.55 -30.70
C HIS A 254 13.31 13.98 -29.80
N ARG A 255 12.11 13.73 -30.35
CA ARG A 255 10.99 13.15 -29.60
C ARG A 255 11.28 11.72 -29.12
N ALA A 256 11.85 10.89 -29.98
CA ALA A 256 12.18 9.51 -29.64
C ALA A 256 13.28 9.44 -28.57
N ASP A 257 14.33 10.27 -28.68
CA ASP A 257 15.44 10.29 -27.71
C ASP A 257 14.98 10.78 -26.34
N ARG A 258 14.06 11.74 -26.29
CA ARG A 258 13.45 12.18 -25.04
C ARG A 258 12.76 11.05 -24.28
N ALA A 259 12.06 10.17 -24.99
CA ALA A 259 11.44 8.98 -24.39
C ALA A 259 12.49 7.94 -23.96
N LEU A 260 13.47 7.63 -24.83
CA LEU A 260 14.56 6.69 -24.54
C LEU A 260 15.38 7.12 -23.32
N ASP A 261 15.72 8.39 -23.20
CA ASP A 261 16.43 8.94 -22.05
C ASP A 261 15.60 8.82 -20.76
N THR A 262 14.28 8.93 -20.86
CA THR A 262 13.39 8.78 -19.72
C THR A 262 13.27 7.31 -19.29
N TYR A 263 13.13 6.37 -20.22
CA TYR A 263 13.20 4.93 -19.90
C TYR A 263 14.54 4.53 -19.28
N ARG A 264 15.65 5.10 -19.79
CA ARG A 264 17.00 4.79 -19.30
C ARG A 264 17.13 5.06 -17.81
N LYS A 265 16.51 6.12 -17.28
CA LYS A 265 16.52 6.46 -15.85
C LYS A 265 16.04 5.31 -14.97
N VAL A 266 14.97 4.62 -15.38
CA VAL A 266 14.42 3.47 -14.63
C VAL A 266 15.18 2.18 -14.96
N ALA A 267 15.60 2.00 -16.22
CA ALA A 267 16.35 0.82 -16.65
C ALA A 267 17.71 0.66 -15.95
N THR A 268 18.30 1.76 -15.45
CA THR A 268 19.53 1.77 -14.67
C THR A 268 19.30 1.83 -13.16
N TRP A 269 18.05 1.84 -12.70
CA TRP A 269 17.72 1.98 -11.28
C TRP A 269 17.83 0.65 -10.55
N ASP A 270 18.80 0.53 -9.65
CA ASP A 270 19.00 -0.71 -8.90
C ASP A 270 17.93 -0.93 -7.83
N GLY A 271 17.39 -2.15 -7.77
CA GLY A 271 16.33 -2.53 -6.83
C GLY A 271 14.91 -2.13 -7.25
N ALA A 272 14.73 -1.35 -8.32
CA ALA A 272 13.41 -1.02 -8.85
C ALA A 272 12.76 -2.25 -9.50
N ARG A 273 11.51 -2.55 -9.14
CA ARG A 273 10.73 -3.66 -9.72
C ARG A 273 10.46 -3.42 -11.21
N GLU A 274 10.37 -2.15 -11.59
CA GLU A 274 10.06 -1.65 -12.93
C GLU A 274 11.26 -1.73 -13.89
N LYS A 275 12.48 -2.04 -13.39
CA LYS A 275 13.71 -2.10 -14.19
C LYS A 275 13.60 -3.02 -15.42
N PRO A 276 13.14 -4.28 -15.32
CA PRO A 276 13.04 -5.16 -16.49
C PRO A 276 12.05 -4.65 -17.53
N GLU A 277 10.94 -4.06 -17.08
CA GLU A 277 9.95 -3.45 -17.96
C GLU A 277 10.53 -2.22 -18.68
N ALA A 278 11.25 -1.36 -17.96
CA ALA A 278 11.93 -0.21 -18.54
C ALA A 278 12.95 -0.61 -19.62
N GLN A 279 13.73 -1.67 -19.37
CA GLN A 279 14.70 -2.21 -20.33
C GLN A 279 14.02 -2.73 -21.59
N ALA A 280 12.92 -3.47 -21.44
CA ALA A 280 12.16 -4.01 -22.56
C ALA A 280 11.53 -2.89 -23.41
N ARG A 281 10.89 -1.90 -22.76
CA ARG A 281 10.28 -0.75 -23.44
C ARG A 281 11.32 0.15 -24.12
N PHE A 282 12.47 0.36 -23.49
CA PHE A 282 13.62 1.04 -24.10
C PHE A 282 14.04 0.34 -25.39
N ALA A 283 14.31 -0.96 -25.34
CA ALA A 283 14.76 -1.73 -26.51
C ALA A 283 13.71 -1.73 -27.64
N ALA A 284 12.43 -1.85 -27.28
CA ALA A 284 11.33 -1.80 -28.24
C ALA A 284 11.24 -0.44 -28.95
N LEU A 285 11.39 0.67 -28.21
CA LEU A 285 11.35 2.00 -28.80
C LEU A 285 12.59 2.30 -29.65
N ASP A 286 13.77 1.84 -29.25
CA ASP A 286 15.01 2.03 -30.01
C ASP A 286 14.96 1.28 -31.36
N ALA A 287 14.43 0.05 -31.34
CA ALA A 287 14.16 -0.70 -32.57
C ALA A 287 13.12 0.01 -33.45
N TYR A 288 12.05 0.54 -32.86
CA TYR A 288 11.04 1.33 -33.58
C TYR A 288 11.65 2.58 -34.23
N LYS A 289 12.47 3.35 -33.50
CA LYS A 289 13.18 4.52 -34.00
C LYS A 289 14.01 4.17 -35.23
N THR A 290 14.78 3.08 -35.15
CA THR A 290 15.61 2.60 -36.27
C THR A 290 14.77 2.22 -37.49
N ALA A 291 13.64 1.53 -37.29
CA ALA A 291 12.74 1.14 -38.37
C ALA A 291 12.10 2.34 -39.07
N VAL A 292 11.68 3.36 -38.31
CA VAL A 292 11.10 4.60 -38.88
C VAL A 292 12.15 5.34 -39.71
N LEU A 293 13.36 5.56 -39.20
CA LEU A 293 14.41 6.23 -39.97
C LEU A 293 14.80 5.48 -41.24
N GLY A 294 14.77 4.14 -41.21
CA GLY A 294 15.00 3.31 -42.40
C GLY A 294 13.90 3.42 -43.47
N ARG A 295 12.69 3.91 -43.13
CA ARG A 295 11.59 4.13 -44.08
C ARG A 295 11.69 5.49 -44.80
N TYR A 296 12.28 6.48 -44.16
CA TYR A 296 12.34 7.86 -44.65
C TYR A 296 13.67 8.27 -45.28
N ARG A 297 14.71 7.42 -45.14
CA ARG A 297 15.98 7.48 -45.88
C ARG A 297 15.90 6.75 -47.22
#